data_AF-A0A9W6Q878-F1
#
_entry.id   AF-A0A9W6Q878-F1
#
_cell.length_a   1.000
_cell.length_b   1.000
_cell.length_c   1.000
_cell.angle_alpha   90.00
_cell.angle_beta   90.00
_cell.angle_gamma   90.00
#
_symmetry.space_group_name_H-M   'P 1'
#
loop_
_entity.id
_entity.type
_entity.pdbx_description
1 polymer ?
#
loop_
_entity_poly.entity_id
_entity_poly.type
_entity_poly.pdbx_seq_one_letter_code
_entity_poly.pdbx_strand_id
1 'polypeptide(L)'
;MDIVYASLGRKEAAGPAPDGEAAEVLAALWAHARPTDALQHITVRCEPERVDLLLYLLTRPTAAPAPAPAPVPAADLPARAPSEDTAKDPLAVAHDLVTRSHQASPTLRWRYYWRPIPPAAR
;
A
#
# COMPACT_ATOMS: atom_id res chain seq x y z
N MET A 1 -7.53 -1.36 -12.33
CA MET A 1 -7.62 -1.36 -10.86
C MET A 1 -6.91 -2.61 -10.39
N ASP A 2 -5.98 -2.45 -9.45
CA ASP A 2 -5.16 -3.53 -8.93
C ASP A 2 -5.65 -3.90 -7.52
N ILE A 3 -5.73 -5.19 -7.24
CA ILE A 3 -6.16 -5.69 -5.93
C ILE A 3 -5.00 -6.48 -5.33
N VAL A 4 -4.55 -6.06 -4.15
CA VAL A 4 -3.46 -6.72 -3.44
C VAL A 4 -4.00 -7.35 -2.16
N TYR A 5 -3.69 -8.63 -1.98
CA TYR A 5 -3.97 -9.36 -0.75
C TYR A 5 -2.76 -9.31 0.17
N ALA A 6 -3.00 -9.02 1.45
CA ALA A 6 -1.99 -9.10 2.51
C ALA A 6 -2.61 -9.69 3.77
N SER A 7 -1.77 -10.27 4.64
CA SER A 7 -2.19 -10.85 5.91
C SER A 7 -1.22 -10.46 7.01
N LEU A 8 -1.76 -10.08 8.17
CA LEU A 8 -1.01 -9.72 9.37
C LEU A 8 -1.24 -10.79 10.45
N GLY A 9 -0.22 -11.59 10.76
CA GLY A 9 -0.33 -12.59 11.83
C GLY A 9 -0.35 -11.94 13.22
N ARG A 10 -1.17 -12.43 14.14
CA ARG A 10 -1.21 -11.92 15.52
C ARG A 10 0.00 -12.41 16.33
N LYS A 11 0.47 -11.57 17.25
CA LYS A 11 1.55 -11.95 18.18
C LYS A 11 1.04 -12.78 19.35
N GLU A 12 -0.16 -12.48 19.81
CA GLU A 12 -0.86 -13.22 20.85
C GLU A 12 -2.14 -13.79 20.23
N ALA A 13 -2.14 -15.10 20.04
CA ALA A 13 -3.11 -15.88 19.29
C ALA A 13 -4.32 -16.37 20.11
N ALA A 14 -4.33 -16.13 21.42
CA ALA A 14 -5.28 -16.81 22.30
C ALA A 14 -6.58 -16.02 22.50
N GLY A 15 -7.48 -16.03 21.51
CA GLY A 15 -8.86 -15.57 21.71
C GLY A 15 -9.62 -15.15 20.45
N PRO A 16 -10.95 -14.96 20.55
CA PRO A 16 -11.74 -14.34 19.48
C PRO A 16 -11.20 -12.95 19.16
N ALA A 17 -11.40 -12.51 17.91
CA ALA A 17 -11.02 -11.16 17.50
C ALA A 17 -11.64 -10.12 18.43
N PRO A 18 -10.85 -9.18 18.98
CA PRO A 18 -11.41 -8.14 19.82
C PRO A 18 -12.38 -7.26 19.04
N ASP A 19 -13.46 -6.84 19.69
CA ASP A 19 -14.46 -5.97 19.09
C ASP A 19 -13.80 -4.67 18.58
N GLY A 20 -14.13 -4.26 17.35
CA GLY A 20 -13.60 -3.04 16.75
C GLY A 20 -12.19 -3.16 16.16
N GLU A 21 -11.52 -4.30 16.25
CA GLU A 21 -10.18 -4.51 15.68
C GLU A 21 -10.11 -4.16 14.19
N ALA A 22 -11.11 -4.57 13.40
CA ALA A 22 -11.16 -4.24 11.98
C ALA A 22 -11.19 -2.73 11.74
N ALA A 23 -11.93 -1.98 12.57
CA ALA A 23 -12.02 -0.53 12.48
C ALA A 23 -10.71 0.14 12.89
N GLU A 24 -10.01 -0.37 13.91
CA GLU A 24 -8.68 0.11 14.31
C GLU A 24 -7.64 -0.10 13.21
N VAL A 25 -7.63 -1.28 12.59
CA VAL A 25 -6.72 -1.59 11.47
C VAL A 25 -7.02 -0.70 10.26
N LEU A 26 -8.30 -0.53 9.91
CA LEU A 26 -8.73 0.38 8.85
C LEU A 26 -8.28 1.81 9.13
N ALA A 27 -8.51 2.31 10.35
CA ALA A 27 -8.14 3.67 10.74
C ALA A 27 -6.63 3.89 10.64
N ALA A 28 -5.82 2.93 11.11
CA ALA A 28 -4.37 3.01 11.02
C ALA A 28 -3.89 3.02 9.56
N LEU A 29 -4.43 2.15 8.70
CA LEU A 29 -4.05 2.12 7.28
C LEU A 29 -4.43 3.42 6.56
N TRP A 30 -5.64 3.93 6.77
CA TRP A 30 -6.09 5.17 6.16
C TRP A 30 -5.31 6.40 6.67
N ALA A 31 -4.97 6.45 7.96
CA ALA A 31 -4.18 7.54 8.52
C ALA A 31 -2.76 7.64 7.93
N HIS A 32 -2.23 6.55 7.39
CA HIS A 32 -0.88 6.47 6.82
C HIS A 32 -0.85 6.29 5.30
N ALA A 33 -2.03 6.27 4.65
CA ALA A 33 -2.17 6.32 3.21
C ALA A 33 -1.78 7.70 2.67
N ARG A 34 -1.00 7.71 1.59
CA ARG A 34 -0.62 8.92 0.86
C ARG A 34 -1.40 8.99 -0.45
N PRO A 35 -1.65 10.18 -1.01
CA PRO A 35 -2.27 10.31 -2.32
C PRO A 35 -1.54 9.52 -3.41
N THR A 36 -0.21 9.44 -3.33
CA THR A 36 0.64 8.69 -4.26
C THR A 36 0.48 7.17 -4.18
N ASP A 37 -0.09 6.64 -3.10
CA ASP A 37 -0.36 5.20 -2.99
C ASP A 37 -1.58 4.78 -3.82
N ALA A 38 -2.37 5.76 -4.29
CA ALA A 38 -3.53 5.52 -5.13
C ALA A 38 -4.57 4.56 -4.51
N LEU A 39 -4.60 4.46 -3.17
CA LEU A 39 -5.52 3.62 -2.41
C LEU A 39 -6.95 4.15 -2.52
N GLN A 40 -7.87 3.29 -2.97
CA GLN A 40 -9.29 3.61 -3.06
C GLN A 40 -10.13 2.97 -1.96
N HIS A 41 -9.82 1.72 -1.65
CA HIS A 41 -10.61 0.95 -0.71
C HIS A 41 -9.75 -0.07 0.03
N ILE A 42 -10.19 -0.41 1.23
CA ILE A 42 -9.58 -1.44 2.07
C ILE A 42 -10.71 -2.28 2.63
N THR A 43 -10.64 -3.58 2.43
CA THR A 43 -11.47 -4.55 3.17
C THR A 43 -10.60 -5.23 4.21
N VAL A 44 -11.13 -5.33 5.42
CA VAL A 44 -10.46 -5.99 6.54
C VAL A 44 -11.32 -7.14 7.05
N ARG A 45 -10.71 -8.31 7.20
CA ARG A 45 -11.34 -9.49 7.78
C ARG A 45 -10.48 -9.99 8.95
N CYS A 46 -11.06 -9.98 10.13
CA CYS A 46 -10.40 -10.49 11.33
C CYS A 46 -10.63 -12.00 11.45
N GLU A 47 -9.54 -12.74 11.55
CA GLU A 47 -9.51 -14.17 11.86
C GLU A 47 -8.88 -14.36 13.25
N PRO A 48 -9.06 -15.51 13.92
CA PRO A 48 -8.52 -15.73 15.27
C PRO A 48 -7.00 -15.51 15.39
N GLU A 49 -6.27 -15.83 14.32
CA GLU A 49 -4.80 -15.83 14.30
C GLU A 49 -4.18 -14.70 13.48
N ARG A 50 -4.99 -13.97 12.70
CA ARG A 50 -4.49 -13.01 11.72
C ARG A 50 -5.58 -12.03 11.30
N VAL A 51 -5.16 -10.96 10.63
CA VAL A 51 -6.06 -10.05 9.94
C VAL A 51 -5.73 -10.08 8.46
N ASP A 52 -6.72 -10.44 7.64
CA ASP A 52 -6.63 -10.48 6.19
C ASP A 52 -7.07 -9.12 5.61
N LEU A 53 -6.30 -8.62 4.66
CA LEU A 53 -6.47 -7.30 4.03
C LEU A 53 -6.63 -7.47 2.52
N LEU A 54 -7.62 -6.78 1.94
CA LEU A 54 -7.72 -6.55 0.50
C LEU A 54 -7.59 -5.05 0.23
N LEU A 55 -6.52 -4.67 -0.47
CA LEU A 55 -6.24 -3.29 -0.84
C LEU A 55 -6.59 -3.08 -2.30
N TYR A 56 -7.44 -2.09 -2.57
CA TYR A 56 -7.86 -1.71 -3.91
C TYR A 56 -7.11 -0.45 -4.32
N LEU A 57 -6.24 -0.58 -5.33
CA LEU A 57 -5.37 0.48 -5.81
C LEU A 57 -5.78 0.92 -7.22
N LEU A 58 -5.78 2.23 -7.45
CA LEU A 58 -5.91 2.80 -8.78
C LEU A 58 -4.68 2.45 -9.61
N THR A 59 -4.90 1.77 -10.73
CA THR A 59 -3.87 1.59 -11.75
C THR A 59 -3.55 2.95 -12.34
N ARG A 60 -2.36 3.48 -12.06
CA ARG A 60 -1.86 4.66 -12.75
C ARG A 60 -1.18 4.23 -14.03
N PRO A 61 -1.61 4.71 -15.21
CA PRO A 61 -0.89 4.47 -16.44
C PRO A 61 0.54 4.95 -16.25
N THR A 62 1.52 4.08 -16.52
CA THR A 62 2.89 4.58 -16.66
C THR A 62 2.84 5.61 -17.77
N ALA A 63 3.25 6.84 -17.50
CA ALA A 63 3.38 7.83 -18.55
C ALA A 63 4.34 7.20 -19.58
N ALA A 64 3.83 6.82 -20.75
CA ALA A 64 4.66 6.33 -21.83
C ALA A 64 5.79 7.35 -22.03
N PRO A 65 7.05 6.91 -22.24
CA PRO A 65 8.13 7.84 -22.49
C PRO A 65 7.69 8.75 -23.64
N ALA A 66 7.60 10.05 -23.36
CA ALA A 66 7.15 11.02 -24.34
C ALA A 66 7.99 10.81 -25.62
N PRO A 67 7.38 10.81 -26.82
CA PRO A 67 8.15 10.72 -28.05
C PRO A 67 9.24 11.79 -28.00
N ALA A 68 10.47 11.39 -28.35
CA ALA A 68 11.63 12.28 -28.30
C ALA A 68 11.25 13.63 -28.93
N PRO A 69 11.51 14.76 -28.26
CA PRO A 69 11.20 16.05 -28.84
C PRO A 69 11.91 16.13 -30.19
N ALA A 70 11.19 16.54 -31.23
CA ALA A 70 11.83 16.98 -32.46
C ALA A 70 12.91 18.02 -32.07
N PRO A 71 14.09 18.03 -32.71
CA PRO A 71 15.17 18.93 -32.33
C PRO A 71 14.71 20.38 -32.46
N VAL A 72 14.34 20.98 -31.33
CA VAL A 72 14.10 22.41 -31.19
C VAL A 72 15.40 23.06 -30.73
N PRO A 73 15.86 24.15 -31.37
CA PRO A 73 17.08 24.84 -30.95
C PRO A 73 16.93 25.34 -29.51
N ALA A 74 17.98 25.09 -28.72
CA ALA A 74 18.03 25.36 -27.29
C ALA A 74 18.01 26.87 -27.00
N ALA A 75 16.83 27.42 -26.75
CA ALA A 75 16.66 28.68 -26.06
C ALA A 75 15.31 28.66 -25.32
N ASP A 76 15.37 28.74 -24.00
CA ASP A 76 14.24 29.02 -23.08
C ASP A 76 13.10 28.01 -22.96
N LEU A 77 13.42 26.75 -22.64
CA LEU A 77 12.44 25.84 -22.02
C LEU A 77 12.67 25.79 -20.50
N PRO A 78 11.69 26.15 -19.65
CA PRO A 78 11.81 25.95 -18.21
C PRO A 78 11.94 24.45 -17.92
N ALA A 79 12.83 24.10 -17.00
CA ALA A 79 13.04 22.74 -16.54
C ALA A 79 11.71 22.13 -16.09
N ARG A 80 11.18 21.18 -16.87
CA ARG A 80 9.97 20.45 -16.51
C ARG A 80 10.25 19.71 -15.21
N ALA A 81 9.49 20.02 -14.15
CA ALA A 81 9.56 19.34 -12.88
C ALA A 81 9.47 17.81 -13.11
N PRO A 82 10.22 16.98 -12.36
CA PRO A 82 10.17 15.54 -12.53
C PRO A 82 8.73 15.08 -12.32
N SER A 83 8.16 14.44 -13.36
CA SER A 83 6.83 13.86 -13.30
C SER A 83 6.79 12.81 -12.19
N GLU A 84 6.10 13.09 -11.09
CA GLU A 84 5.92 12.18 -9.94
C GLU A 84 5.08 10.92 -10.27
N ASP A 85 4.83 10.68 -11.56
CA ASP A 85 3.88 9.69 -12.08
C ASP A 85 4.60 8.55 -12.81
N THR A 86 5.64 8.01 -12.16
CA THR A 86 6.12 6.67 -12.51
C THR A 86 5.11 5.67 -11.96
N ALA A 87 4.55 4.82 -12.83
CA ALA A 87 3.69 3.74 -12.37
C ALA A 87 4.47 2.87 -11.37
N LYS A 88 4.00 2.87 -10.12
CA LYS A 88 4.56 2.02 -9.07
C LYS A 88 3.92 0.65 -9.17
N ASP A 89 4.73 -0.38 -8.96
CA ASP A 89 4.23 -1.74 -8.77
C ASP A 89 3.20 -1.74 -7.62
N PRO A 90 1.93 -2.13 -7.86
CA PRO A 90 0.89 -2.12 -6.84
C PRO A 90 1.26 -2.96 -5.61
N LEU A 91 2.03 -4.03 -5.78
CA LEU A 91 2.51 -4.85 -4.67
C LEU A 91 3.51 -4.07 -3.80
N ALA A 92 4.45 -3.37 -4.42
CA ALA A 92 5.39 -2.50 -3.71
C ALA A 92 4.67 -1.37 -2.95
N VAL A 93 3.65 -0.77 -3.58
CA VAL A 93 2.83 0.27 -2.95
C VAL A 93 2.08 -0.26 -1.72
N ALA A 94 1.42 -1.41 -1.85
CA ALA A 94 0.72 -2.04 -0.74
C ALA A 94 1.70 -2.41 0.39
N HIS A 95 2.85 -2.97 0.05
CA HIS A 95 3.89 -3.31 1.00
C HIS A 95 4.40 -2.07 1.76
N ASP A 96 4.66 -0.97 1.06
CA ASP A 96 5.10 0.29 1.66
C ASP A 96 4.03 0.89 2.58
N LEU A 97 2.77 0.89 2.15
CA LEU A 97 1.66 1.36 2.97
C LEU A 97 1.54 0.56 4.27
N VAL A 98 1.52 -0.77 4.18
CA VAL A 98 1.37 -1.62 5.36
C VAL A 98 2.61 -1.52 6.26
N THR A 99 3.81 -1.47 5.69
CA THR A 99 5.05 -1.27 6.44
C THR A 99 5.04 0.05 7.21
N ARG A 100 4.69 1.16 6.55
CA ARG A 100 4.60 2.47 7.22
C ARG A 100 3.54 2.47 8.31
N SER A 101 2.38 1.90 8.04
CA SER A 101 1.28 1.81 9.01
C SER A 101 1.68 1.00 10.22
N HIS A 102 2.36 -0.14 10.02
CA HIS A 102 2.87 -0.99 11.09
C HIS A 102 3.94 -0.28 11.92
N GLN A 103 4.84 0.48 11.30
CA GLN A 103 5.88 1.22 12.02
C GLN A 103 5.33 2.40 12.83
N ALA A 104 4.34 3.11 12.26
CA ALA A 104 3.80 4.34 12.84
C ALA A 104 2.68 4.11 13.85
N SER A 105 1.94 3.00 13.75
CA SER A 105 0.86 2.65 14.69
C SER A 105 1.38 1.70 15.79
N PRO A 106 1.46 2.14 17.07
CA PRO A 106 1.84 1.27 18.18
C PRO A 106 0.94 0.04 18.30
N THR A 107 -0.36 0.21 18.04
CA THR A 107 -1.34 -0.88 18.05
C THR A 107 -0.98 -1.95 17.01
N LEU A 108 -0.72 -1.56 15.77
CA LEU A 108 -0.34 -2.53 14.73
C LEU A 108 1.01 -3.18 15.03
N ARG A 109 1.99 -2.38 15.48
CA ARG A 109 3.34 -2.82 15.80
C ARG A 109 3.37 -3.86 16.92
N TRP A 110 2.56 -3.65 17.95
CA TRP A 110 2.55 -4.51 19.14
C TRP A 110 1.70 -5.75 18.93
N ARG A 111 0.56 -5.65 18.23
CA ARG A 111 -0.37 -6.77 18.07
C ARG A 111 -0.06 -7.71 16.92
N TYR A 112 0.60 -7.26 15.85
CA TYR A 112 0.83 -8.08 14.66
C TYR A 112 2.30 -8.27 14.29
N TYR A 113 2.62 -9.46 13.82
CA TYR A 113 3.84 -9.75 13.07
C TYR A 113 3.67 -9.25 11.63
N TRP A 114 4.52 -8.31 11.24
CA TRP A 114 4.77 -8.04 9.83
C TRP A 114 5.85 -9.00 9.33
N ARG A 115 5.42 -10.05 8.64
CA ARG A 115 6.28 -10.85 7.77
C ARG A 115 5.58 -10.88 6.40
N PRO A 116 6.15 -10.30 5.34
CA PRO A 116 5.62 -10.51 4.01
C PRO A 116 5.60 -12.01 3.75
N ILE A 117 4.41 -12.58 3.55
CA ILE A 117 4.26 -13.99 3.18
C ILE A 117 4.88 -14.07 1.78
N PRO A 118 6.00 -14.82 1.58
CA PRO A 118 6.50 -15.03 0.22
C PRO A 118 5.36 -15.67 -0.59
N PRO A 119 5.13 -15.24 -1.84
CA PRO A 119 4.11 -15.86 -2.67
C PRO A 119 4.36 -17.37 -2.66
N ALA A 120 3.34 -18.14 -2.30
CA ALA A 120 3.46 -19.60 -2.18
C ALA A 120 4.12 -20.13 -3.46
N ALA A 121 5.31 -20.72 -3.31
CA ALA A 121 5.97 -21.41 -4.40
C ALA A 121 5.01 -22.50 -4.89
N ARG A 122 4.58 -22.37 -6.14
CA ARG A 122 3.68 -23.29 -6.81
C ARG A 122 4.46 -24.50 -7.32
#